data_AF-A0AAU4JS37-F1
#
_entry.id   AF-A0AAU4JS37-F1
#
_cell.length_a   1.000
_cell.length_b   1.000
_cell.length_c   1.000
_cell.angle_alpha   90.00
_cell.angle_beta   90.00
_cell.angle_gamma   90.00
#
_symmetry.space_group_name_H-M   'P 1'
#
loop_
_entity.id
_entity.type
_entity.pdbx_description
1 polymer ?
#
loop_
_entity_poly.entity_id
_entity_poly.type
_entity_poly.pdbx_seq_one_letter_code
_entity_poly.pdbx_strand_id
1 'polypeptide(L)'
;MSVDLEAVAHLASRDRRLARQVLSAQQAQAAEEARIAAADAAMQRQLQAAERQQHLAAQTRATQRREAEERGADQRARREARARAARQRAARWRHRAAPLVGYVRGHADDVYAATMYLLAVGGAVYGQITAAQARGWPMLAGIVVAVAIEGLALVMALTAQKMRLAGEAARTPRALTWLCAATAAGINYLGHQHASRVGAGLLAVLSLAGIVVWEIRSGARHRVELRRRRLLPDPPAAFGWRRWLRYLPSTAAAWSVDVRDRVSPRAAYLLRRAAAERQARRTAARRNQVRRLARRTVRAAARRGDTGAVLASLT
;
A
#
# COMPACT_ATOMS: atom_id res chain seq x y z
N MET A 1 50.70 -89.83 3.47
CA MET A 1 50.82 -91.28 3.69
C MET A 1 52.26 -91.67 3.45
N SER A 2 52.96 -92.22 4.44
CA SER A 2 54.35 -92.65 4.30
C SER A 2 54.41 -93.96 3.51
N VAL A 3 55.28 -94.02 2.51
CA VAL A 3 55.51 -95.21 1.69
C VAL A 3 55.98 -96.33 2.60
N ASP A 4 55.23 -97.42 2.66
CA ASP A 4 55.63 -98.62 3.40
C ASP A 4 56.66 -99.40 2.55
N LEU A 5 57.89 -98.89 2.60
CA LEU A 5 59.01 -99.34 1.78
C LEU A 5 59.36 -100.81 2.04
N GLU A 6 59.05 -101.32 3.24
CA GLU A 6 59.26 -102.72 3.61
C GLU A 6 58.33 -103.67 2.86
N ALA A 7 57.05 -103.30 2.69
CA ALA A 7 56.07 -104.10 1.94
C ALA A 7 56.43 -104.21 0.44
N VAL A 8 56.95 -103.13 -0.16
CA VAL A 8 57.39 -103.11 -1.57
C VAL A 8 58.68 -103.90 -1.78
N ALA A 9 59.63 -103.83 -0.83
CA ALA A 9 60.86 -104.59 -0.87
C ALA A 9 60.62 -106.11 -0.75
N HIS A 10 59.68 -106.52 0.12
CA HIS A 10 59.30 -107.92 0.27
C HIS A 10 58.59 -108.46 -0.98
N LEU A 11 57.77 -107.65 -1.67
CA LEU A 11 57.14 -108.03 -2.94
C LEU A 11 58.15 -108.15 -4.09
N ALA A 12 59.17 -107.29 -4.13
CA ALA A 12 60.22 -107.29 -5.17
C ALA A 12 61.12 -108.53 -5.14
N SER A 13 61.23 -109.20 -3.99
CA SER A 13 61.95 -110.47 -3.84
C SER A 13 61.21 -111.67 -4.44
N ARG A 14 59.87 -111.60 -4.54
CA ARG A 14 59.02 -112.67 -5.09
C ARG A 14 58.62 -112.42 -6.55
N ASP A 15 58.30 -111.19 -6.93
CA ASP A 15 57.95 -110.84 -8.30
C ASP A 15 58.24 -109.36 -8.61
N ARG A 16 59.31 -109.13 -9.40
CA ARG A 16 59.78 -107.79 -9.76
C ARG A 16 58.78 -107.01 -10.62
N ARG A 17 57.85 -107.67 -11.34
CA ARG A 17 56.86 -106.98 -12.16
C ARG A 17 55.75 -106.36 -11.31
N LEU A 18 55.26 -107.09 -10.31
CA LEU A 18 54.24 -106.61 -9.39
C LEU A 18 54.74 -105.45 -8.52
N ALA A 19 56.00 -105.50 -8.05
CA ALA A 19 56.59 -104.40 -7.30
C ALA A 19 56.67 -103.09 -8.11
N ARG A 20 56.97 -103.15 -9.42
CA ARG A 20 56.95 -101.96 -10.29
C ARG A 20 55.54 -101.42 -10.52
N GLN A 21 54.55 -102.29 -10.69
CA GLN A 21 53.15 -101.88 -10.89
C GLN A 21 52.59 -101.17 -9.65
N VAL A 22 52.88 -101.68 -8.45
CA VAL A 22 52.48 -101.04 -7.18
C VAL A 22 53.16 -99.69 -7.01
N LEU A 23 54.46 -99.58 -7.31
CA LEU A 23 55.18 -98.31 -7.23
C LEU A 23 54.64 -97.28 -8.23
N SER A 24 54.33 -97.70 -9.47
CA SER A 24 53.72 -96.81 -10.48
C SER A 24 52.30 -96.37 -10.11
N ALA A 25 51.51 -97.26 -9.50
CA ALA A 25 50.16 -96.93 -9.04
C ALA A 25 50.19 -95.94 -7.87
N GLN A 26 51.13 -96.11 -6.93
CA GLN A 26 51.32 -95.17 -5.82
C GLN A 26 51.87 -93.81 -6.28
N GLN A 27 52.78 -93.79 -7.27
CA GLN A 27 53.23 -92.54 -7.88
C GLN A 27 52.10 -91.82 -8.63
N ALA A 28 51.23 -92.56 -9.33
CA ALA A 28 50.04 -92.00 -9.96
C ALA A 28 49.04 -91.45 -8.93
N GLN A 29 48.82 -92.14 -7.81
CA GLN A 29 47.99 -91.65 -6.70
C GLN A 29 48.58 -90.39 -6.05
N ALA A 30 49.88 -90.37 -5.77
CA ALA A 30 50.55 -89.19 -5.21
C ALA A 30 50.51 -87.99 -6.17
N ALA A 31 50.60 -88.23 -7.49
CA ALA A 31 50.47 -87.19 -8.50
C ALA A 31 49.03 -86.64 -8.59
N GLU A 32 48.00 -87.50 -8.46
CA GLU A 32 46.60 -87.07 -8.42
C GLU A 32 46.26 -86.34 -7.11
N GLU A 33 46.74 -86.81 -5.96
CA GLU A 33 46.60 -86.09 -4.69
C GLU A 33 47.27 -84.71 -4.73
N ALA A 34 48.46 -84.61 -5.33
CA ALA A 34 49.14 -83.34 -5.53
C ALA A 34 48.36 -82.39 -6.47
N ARG A 35 47.69 -82.92 -7.50
CA ARG A 35 46.82 -82.14 -8.40
C ARG A 35 45.56 -81.64 -7.69
N ILE A 36 44.92 -82.49 -6.89
CA ILE A 36 43.74 -82.13 -6.09
C ILE A 36 44.13 -81.06 -5.07
N ALA A 37 45.22 -81.25 -4.33
CA ALA A 37 45.72 -80.27 -3.37
C ALA A 37 46.08 -78.93 -4.03
N ALA A 38 46.67 -78.94 -5.23
CA ALA A 38 46.97 -77.73 -5.99
C ALA A 38 45.69 -77.03 -6.48
N ALA A 39 44.67 -77.79 -6.91
CA ALA A 39 43.38 -77.28 -7.32
C ALA A 39 42.60 -76.67 -6.14
N ASP A 40 42.61 -77.34 -4.98
CA ASP A 40 42.00 -76.85 -3.75
C ASP A 40 42.69 -75.57 -3.24
N ALA A 41 44.02 -75.52 -3.28
CA ALA A 41 44.79 -74.33 -2.93
C ALA A 41 44.53 -73.16 -3.91
N ALA A 42 44.22 -73.44 -5.18
CA ALA A 42 43.83 -72.41 -6.15
C ALA A 42 42.39 -71.92 -5.88
N MET A 43 41.46 -72.84 -5.58
CA MET A 43 40.07 -72.51 -5.24
C MET A 43 39.99 -71.67 -3.95
N GLN A 44 40.74 -72.04 -2.91
CA GLN A 44 40.81 -71.28 -1.66
C GLN A 44 41.35 -69.86 -1.88
N ARG A 45 42.36 -69.68 -2.76
CA ARG A 45 42.86 -68.35 -3.12
C ARG A 45 41.80 -67.51 -3.84
N GLN A 46 40.99 -68.12 -4.70
CA GLN A 46 39.88 -67.43 -5.38
C GLN A 46 38.77 -67.04 -4.40
N LEU A 47 38.39 -67.93 -3.47
CA LEU A 47 37.38 -67.64 -2.45
C LEU A 47 37.84 -66.49 -1.53
N GLN A 48 39.08 -66.53 -1.05
CA GLN A 48 39.64 -65.43 -0.24
C GLN A 48 39.72 -64.11 -1.02
N ALA A 49 40.05 -64.16 -2.32
CA ALA A 49 40.05 -62.96 -3.16
C ALA A 49 38.62 -62.40 -3.33
N ALA A 50 37.63 -63.27 -3.54
CA ALA A 50 36.23 -62.89 -3.66
C ALA A 50 35.68 -62.30 -2.35
N GLU A 51 35.97 -62.91 -1.20
CA GLU A 51 35.60 -62.41 0.12
C GLU A 51 36.20 -61.02 0.39
N ARG A 52 37.50 -60.84 0.10
CA ARG A 52 38.15 -59.53 0.22
C ARG A 52 37.50 -58.48 -0.67
N GLN A 53 37.14 -58.82 -1.91
CA GLN A 53 36.43 -57.91 -2.81
C GLN A 53 35.04 -57.55 -2.28
N GLN A 54 34.30 -58.52 -1.74
CA GLN A 54 32.99 -58.27 -1.14
C GLN A 54 33.09 -57.37 0.11
N HIS A 55 34.08 -57.61 0.97
CA HIS A 55 34.33 -56.77 2.13
C HIS A 55 34.71 -55.34 1.76
N LEU A 56 35.59 -55.15 0.77
CA LEU A 56 35.95 -53.82 0.27
C LEU A 56 34.73 -53.13 -0.35
N ALA A 57 33.94 -53.82 -1.16
CA ALA A 57 32.73 -53.26 -1.76
C ALA A 57 31.68 -52.87 -0.70
N ALA A 58 31.53 -53.67 0.37
CA ALA A 58 30.66 -53.36 1.49
C ALA A 58 31.14 -52.12 2.26
N GLN A 59 32.45 -52.01 2.52
CA GLN A 59 33.06 -50.84 3.14
C GLN A 59 32.86 -49.58 2.29
N THR A 60 33.11 -49.64 0.98
CA THR A 60 32.90 -48.50 0.07
C THR A 60 31.43 -48.07 0.01
N ARG A 61 30.49 -49.00 0.02
CA ARG A 61 29.05 -48.67 0.08
C ARG A 61 28.67 -48.01 1.40
N ALA A 62 29.25 -48.48 2.52
CA ALA A 62 29.02 -47.90 3.84
C ALA A 62 29.58 -46.46 3.93
N THR A 63 30.77 -46.20 3.40
CA THR A 63 31.35 -44.85 3.36
C THR A 63 30.56 -43.93 2.45
N GLN A 64 30.17 -44.38 1.25
CA GLN A 64 29.34 -43.60 0.33
C GLN A 64 27.97 -43.23 0.92
N ARG A 65 27.35 -44.13 1.69
CA ARG A 65 26.09 -43.84 2.39
C ARG A 65 26.27 -42.76 3.45
N ARG A 66 27.33 -42.86 4.27
CA ARG A 66 27.66 -41.84 5.28
C ARG A 66 27.93 -40.48 4.63
N GLU A 67 28.71 -40.44 3.56
CA GLU A 67 28.96 -39.19 2.82
C GLU A 67 27.68 -38.61 2.20
N ALA A 68 26.78 -39.45 1.67
CA ALA A 68 25.51 -38.99 1.12
C ALA A 68 24.58 -38.44 2.20
N GLU A 69 24.54 -39.06 3.38
CA GLU A 69 23.80 -38.60 4.54
C GLU A 69 24.36 -37.27 5.07
N GLU A 70 25.67 -37.13 5.18
CA GLU A 70 26.35 -35.90 5.58
C GLU A 70 26.09 -34.77 4.58
N ARG A 71 26.23 -35.04 3.27
CA ARG A 71 25.90 -34.04 2.22
C ARG A 71 24.41 -33.66 2.26
N GLY A 72 23.52 -34.61 2.57
CA GLY A 72 22.09 -34.38 2.74
C GLY A 72 21.79 -33.51 3.97
N ALA A 73 22.44 -33.78 5.10
CA ALA A 73 22.33 -33.02 6.33
C ALA A 73 22.87 -31.60 6.17
N ASP A 74 24.03 -31.44 5.53
CA ASP A 74 24.64 -30.15 5.22
C ASP A 74 23.76 -29.31 4.30
N GLN A 75 23.16 -29.91 3.27
CA GLN A 75 22.24 -29.22 2.39
C GLN A 75 20.97 -28.76 3.13
N ARG A 76 20.42 -29.59 4.02
CA ARG A 76 19.28 -29.22 4.87
C ARG A 76 19.66 -28.09 5.83
N ALA A 77 20.80 -28.20 6.50
CA ALA A 77 21.32 -27.17 7.39
C ALA A 77 21.56 -25.84 6.66
N ARG A 78 22.13 -25.86 5.45
CA ARG A 78 22.30 -24.67 4.61
C ARG A 78 20.96 -24.07 4.17
N ARG A 79 19.98 -24.89 3.78
CA ARG A 79 18.63 -24.43 3.43
C ARG A 79 17.93 -23.79 4.62
N GLU A 80 18.02 -24.40 5.80
CA GLU A 80 17.47 -23.84 7.03
C GLU A 80 18.17 -22.55 7.44
N ALA A 81 19.50 -22.50 7.37
CA ALA A 81 20.27 -21.29 7.67
C ALA A 81 19.88 -20.15 6.71
N ARG A 82 19.73 -20.43 5.41
CA ARG A 82 19.23 -19.46 4.42
C ARG A 82 17.80 -19.03 4.72
N ALA A 83 16.91 -19.96 5.09
CA ALA A 83 15.53 -19.63 5.44
C ALA A 83 15.45 -18.79 6.73
N ARG A 84 16.26 -19.10 7.75
CA ARG A 84 16.37 -18.31 8.99
C ARG A 84 16.94 -16.93 8.71
N ALA A 85 18.01 -16.83 7.92
CA ALA A 85 18.58 -15.55 7.51
C ALA A 85 17.60 -14.72 6.68
N ALA A 86 16.85 -15.34 5.76
CA ALA A 86 15.80 -14.67 4.99
C ALA A 86 14.66 -14.19 5.89
N ARG A 87 14.21 -15.01 6.85
CA ARG A 87 13.19 -14.63 7.85
C ARG A 87 13.67 -13.48 8.73
N GLN A 88 14.92 -13.51 9.19
CA GLN A 88 15.52 -12.43 9.98
C GLN A 88 15.64 -11.14 9.18
N ARG A 89 16.08 -11.22 7.90
CA ARG A 89 16.09 -10.07 6.99
C ARG A 89 14.68 -9.53 6.78
N ALA A 90 13.71 -10.39 6.49
CA ALA A 90 12.31 -10.00 6.32
C ALA A 90 11.72 -9.38 7.59
N ALA A 91 12.03 -9.91 8.78
CA ALA A 91 11.62 -9.34 10.06
C ALA A 91 12.24 -7.96 10.28
N ARG A 92 13.55 -7.80 10.04
CA ARG A 92 14.23 -6.49 10.10
C ARG A 92 13.62 -5.48 9.12
N TRP A 93 13.36 -5.91 7.89
CA TRP A 93 12.67 -5.08 6.89
C TRP A 93 11.27 -4.72 7.33
N ARG A 94 10.48 -5.66 7.86
CA ARG A 94 9.14 -5.40 8.39
C ARG A 94 9.17 -4.46 9.58
N HIS A 95 10.10 -4.59 10.52
CA HIS A 95 10.23 -3.65 11.64
C HIS A 95 10.63 -2.24 11.18
N ARG A 96 11.54 -2.13 10.20
CA ARG A 96 11.91 -0.83 9.62
C ARG A 96 10.79 -0.21 8.78
N ALA A 97 10.03 -1.04 8.07
CA ALA A 97 8.92 -0.60 7.25
C ALA A 97 7.62 -0.39 8.03
N ALA A 98 7.46 -1.01 9.22
CA ALA A 98 6.26 -0.90 10.05
C ALA A 98 5.81 0.54 10.33
N PRO A 99 6.67 1.49 10.73
CA PRO A 99 6.25 2.86 10.94
C PRO A 99 5.81 3.53 9.64
N LEU A 100 6.51 3.25 8.53
CA LEU A 100 6.20 3.83 7.22
C LEU A 100 4.91 3.26 6.65
N VAL A 101 4.71 1.95 6.75
CA VAL A 101 3.48 1.23 6.36
C VAL A 101 2.31 1.65 7.24
N GLY A 102 2.52 1.83 8.54
CA GLY A 102 1.52 2.35 9.48
C GLY A 102 1.10 3.78 9.11
N TYR A 103 2.07 4.65 8.82
CA TYR A 103 1.82 6.01 8.35
C TYR A 103 1.05 6.02 7.02
N VAL A 104 1.51 5.24 6.02
CA VAL A 104 0.87 5.14 4.71
C VAL A 104 -0.54 4.56 4.80
N ARG A 105 -0.78 3.54 5.64
CA ARG A 105 -2.14 3.00 5.85
C ARG A 105 -3.05 4.00 6.56
N GLY A 106 -2.54 4.73 7.54
CA GLY A 106 -3.31 5.75 8.26
C GLY A 106 -3.57 7.02 7.45
N HIS A 107 -2.78 7.27 6.42
CA HIS A 107 -2.82 8.48 5.60
C HIS A 107 -2.83 8.15 4.09
N ALA A 108 -3.49 7.06 3.70
CA ALA A 108 -3.47 6.57 2.32
C ALA A 108 -3.94 7.65 1.33
N ASP A 109 -4.98 8.39 1.69
CA ASP A 109 -5.51 9.52 0.92
C ASP A 109 -4.49 10.65 0.77
N ASP A 110 -3.65 10.89 1.79
CA ASP A 110 -2.63 11.92 1.77
C ASP A 110 -1.43 11.51 0.92
N VAL A 111 -1.02 10.24 1.01
CA VAL A 111 0.06 9.67 0.22
C VAL A 111 -0.32 9.63 -1.25
N TYR A 112 -1.52 9.17 -1.58
CA TYR A 112 -2.01 9.16 -2.96
C TYR A 112 -2.05 10.58 -3.54
N ALA A 113 -2.59 11.54 -2.80
CA ALA A 113 -2.63 12.93 -3.24
C ALA A 113 -1.23 13.53 -3.40
N ALA A 114 -0.29 13.23 -2.50
CA ALA A 114 1.09 13.69 -2.60
C ALA A 114 1.80 13.09 -3.83
N THR A 115 1.60 11.80 -4.11
CA THR A 115 2.15 11.14 -5.29
C THR A 115 1.58 11.75 -6.58
N MET A 116 0.26 11.96 -6.65
CA MET A 116 -0.35 12.61 -7.82
C MET A 116 0.15 14.05 -8.00
N TYR A 117 0.34 14.79 -6.91
CA TYR A 117 0.93 16.12 -6.95
C TYR A 117 2.37 16.09 -7.47
N LEU A 118 3.19 15.15 -6.98
CA LEU A 118 4.57 14.97 -7.43
C LEU A 118 4.64 14.64 -8.92
N LEU A 119 3.76 13.77 -9.42
CA LEU A 119 3.69 13.44 -10.85
C LEU A 119 3.25 14.65 -11.69
N ALA A 120 2.25 15.39 -11.24
CA ALA A 120 1.76 16.57 -11.95
C ALA A 120 2.81 17.69 -12.00
N VAL A 121 3.40 18.04 -10.86
CA VAL A 121 4.48 19.05 -10.77
C VAL A 121 5.72 18.57 -11.52
N GLY A 122 6.09 17.29 -11.39
CA GLY A 122 7.22 16.71 -12.11
C GLY A 122 7.07 16.82 -13.63
N GLY A 123 5.87 16.52 -14.15
CA GLY A 123 5.56 16.70 -15.57
C GLY A 123 5.56 18.17 -16.00
N ALA A 124 5.05 19.08 -15.15
CA ALA A 124 5.05 20.51 -15.43
C ALA A 124 6.46 21.11 -15.47
N VAL A 125 7.32 20.76 -14.50
CA VAL A 125 8.72 21.16 -14.41
C VAL A 125 9.52 20.60 -15.58
N TYR A 126 9.32 19.32 -15.91
CA TYR A 126 9.93 18.71 -17.10
C TYR A 126 9.59 19.53 -18.36
N GLY A 127 8.30 19.83 -18.57
CA GLY A 127 7.86 20.66 -19.69
C GLY A 127 8.50 22.07 -19.70
N GLN A 128 8.61 22.73 -18.56
CA GLN A 128 9.24 24.05 -18.49
C GLN A 128 10.73 24.00 -18.87
N ILE A 129 11.46 22.97 -18.41
CA ILE A 129 12.88 22.78 -18.73
C ILE A 129 13.06 22.48 -20.22
N THR A 130 12.28 21.57 -20.79
CA THR A 130 12.38 21.24 -22.22
C THR A 130 11.96 22.42 -23.10
N ALA A 131 10.95 23.18 -22.70
CA ALA A 131 10.53 24.39 -23.40
C ALA A 131 11.60 25.49 -23.40
N ALA A 132 12.38 25.61 -22.31
CA ALA A 132 13.50 26.53 -22.22
C ALA A 132 14.65 26.09 -23.13
N GLN A 133 15.01 24.80 -23.10
CA GLN A 133 16.05 24.23 -23.97
C GLN A 133 15.69 24.35 -25.46
N ALA A 134 14.42 24.15 -25.82
CA ALA A 134 13.95 24.34 -27.19
C ALA A 134 14.09 25.78 -27.71
N ARG A 135 14.20 26.77 -26.79
CA ARG A 135 14.48 28.18 -27.09
C ARG A 135 15.97 28.54 -27.00
N GLY A 136 16.85 27.54 -26.88
CA GLY A 136 18.30 27.73 -26.77
C GLY A 136 18.77 28.20 -25.40
N TRP A 137 17.91 28.17 -24.37
CA TRP A 137 18.33 28.58 -23.02
C TRP A 137 19.16 27.47 -22.35
N PRO A 138 20.17 27.83 -21.52
CA PRO A 138 20.87 26.87 -20.70
C PRO A 138 19.91 26.10 -19.79
N MET A 139 20.14 24.80 -19.60
CA MET A 139 19.30 23.94 -18.75
C MET A 139 19.10 24.53 -17.35
N LEU A 140 20.15 25.10 -16.77
CA LEU A 140 20.10 25.74 -15.45
C LEU A 140 19.13 26.91 -15.40
N ALA A 141 19.01 27.72 -16.47
CA ALA A 141 18.05 28.80 -16.53
C ALA A 141 16.61 28.26 -16.53
N GLY A 142 16.34 27.18 -17.28
CA GLY A 142 15.06 26.49 -17.27
C GLY A 142 14.68 25.94 -15.89
N ILE A 143 15.65 25.32 -15.18
CA ILE A 143 15.45 24.84 -13.81
C ILE A 143 15.13 26.01 -12.85
N VAL A 144 15.88 27.10 -12.91
CA VAL A 144 15.66 28.27 -12.06
C VAL A 144 14.27 28.86 -12.27
N VAL A 145 13.84 29.02 -13.52
CA VAL A 145 12.49 29.51 -13.85
C VAL A 145 11.41 28.56 -13.33
N ALA A 146 11.58 27.25 -13.54
CA ALA A 146 10.64 26.25 -13.05
C ALA A 146 10.52 26.28 -11.52
N VAL A 147 11.65 26.29 -10.81
CA VAL A 147 11.70 26.38 -9.35
C VAL A 147 11.10 27.69 -8.85
N ALA A 148 11.34 28.81 -9.52
CA ALA A 148 10.77 30.09 -9.13
C ALA A 148 9.23 30.10 -9.27
N ILE A 149 8.69 29.63 -10.39
CA ILE A 149 7.24 29.61 -10.65
C ILE A 149 6.54 28.61 -9.73
N GLU A 150 7.01 27.36 -9.69
CA GLU A 150 6.40 26.30 -8.88
C GLU A 150 6.61 26.56 -7.38
N GLY A 151 7.78 27.07 -7.00
CA GLY A 151 8.09 27.45 -5.61
C GLY A 151 7.21 28.61 -5.13
N LEU A 152 7.02 29.65 -5.96
CA LEU A 152 6.13 30.76 -5.63
C LEU A 152 4.67 30.27 -5.51
N ALA A 153 4.21 29.43 -6.44
CA ALA A 153 2.88 28.82 -6.39
C ALA A 153 2.68 28.03 -5.07
N LEU A 154 3.67 27.22 -4.68
CA LEU A 154 3.64 26.42 -3.47
C LEU A 154 3.61 27.30 -2.20
N VAL A 155 4.45 28.34 -2.12
CA VAL A 155 4.47 29.26 -0.98
C VAL A 155 3.15 30.00 -0.85
N MET A 156 2.56 30.47 -1.97
CA MET A 156 1.25 31.11 -1.97
C MET A 156 0.13 30.13 -1.57
N ALA A 157 0.16 28.90 -2.07
CA ALA A 157 -0.79 27.86 -1.70
C ALA A 157 -0.72 27.56 -0.19
N LEU A 158 0.47 27.36 0.36
CA LEU A 158 0.67 27.13 1.80
C LEU A 158 0.20 28.33 2.64
N THR A 159 0.46 29.54 2.18
CA THR A 159 0.00 30.78 2.83
C THR A 159 -1.52 30.86 2.83
N ALA A 160 -2.16 30.57 1.69
CA ALA A 160 -3.61 30.50 1.58
C ALA A 160 -4.21 29.46 2.53
N GLN A 161 -3.58 28.29 2.67
CA GLN A 161 -4.03 27.27 3.61
C GLN A 161 -3.90 27.74 5.06
N LYS A 162 -2.78 28.37 5.44
CA LYS A 162 -2.59 28.93 6.79
C LYS A 162 -3.65 29.97 7.13
N MET A 163 -3.89 30.94 6.24
CA MET A 163 -4.94 31.96 6.42
C MET A 163 -6.33 31.33 6.56
N ARG A 164 -6.67 30.34 5.73
CA ARG A 164 -7.95 29.63 5.84
C ARG A 164 -8.08 28.90 7.17
N LEU A 165 -7.05 28.21 7.63
CA LEU A 165 -7.07 27.56 8.93
C LEU A 165 -7.12 28.57 10.09
N ALA A 166 -6.64 29.80 9.91
CA ALA A 166 -6.84 30.90 10.86
C ALA A 166 -8.27 31.47 10.84
N GLY A 167 -9.06 31.17 9.80
CA GLY A 167 -10.40 31.73 9.59
C GLY A 167 -10.41 33.03 8.79
N GLU A 168 -9.29 33.41 8.19
CA GLU A 168 -9.12 34.61 7.39
C GLU A 168 -9.43 34.38 5.90
N ALA A 169 -9.66 35.48 5.19
CA ALA A 169 -9.89 35.46 3.76
C ALA A 169 -8.58 35.27 2.98
N ALA A 170 -8.37 34.06 2.43
CA ALA A 170 -7.19 33.75 1.61
C ALA A 170 -7.33 34.12 0.12
N ARG A 171 -8.03 35.22 -0.22
CA ARG A 171 -8.35 35.54 -1.64
C ARG A 171 -7.08 35.85 -2.44
N THR A 172 -6.24 36.73 -1.93
CA THR A 172 -5.00 37.17 -2.58
C THR A 172 -4.00 36.04 -2.84
N PRO A 173 -3.59 35.24 -1.84
CA PRO A 173 -2.64 34.15 -2.09
C PRO A 173 -3.21 33.06 -3.00
N ARG A 174 -4.54 32.82 -2.99
CA ARG A 174 -5.17 31.89 -3.97
C ARG A 174 -5.11 32.44 -5.38
N ALA A 175 -5.41 33.73 -5.58
CA ALA A 175 -5.31 34.37 -6.88
C ALA A 175 -3.87 34.29 -7.43
N LEU A 176 -2.86 34.53 -6.59
CA LEU A 176 -1.45 34.39 -6.98
C LEU A 176 -1.07 32.94 -7.30
N THR A 177 -1.59 31.97 -6.55
CA THR A 177 -1.39 30.54 -6.86
C THR A 177 -1.93 30.20 -8.25
N TRP A 178 -3.15 30.66 -8.57
CA TRP A 178 -3.76 30.47 -9.89
C TRP A 178 -3.04 31.21 -11.00
N LEU A 179 -2.51 32.41 -10.71
CA LEU A 179 -1.69 33.16 -11.65
C LEU A 179 -0.43 32.36 -12.03
N CYS A 180 0.32 31.85 -11.04
CA CYS A 180 1.49 31.01 -11.29
C CYS A 180 1.13 29.74 -12.07
N ALA A 181 0.01 29.09 -11.74
CA ALA A 181 -0.48 27.91 -12.45
C ALA A 181 -0.80 28.20 -13.92
N ALA A 182 -1.46 29.33 -14.19
CA ALA A 182 -1.77 29.77 -15.55
C ALA A 182 -0.50 30.13 -16.33
N THR A 183 0.47 30.78 -15.69
CA THR A 183 1.79 31.06 -16.28
C THR A 183 2.51 29.77 -16.64
N ALA A 184 2.57 28.79 -15.72
CA ALA A 184 3.18 27.49 -15.96
C ALA A 184 2.51 26.75 -17.13
N ALA A 185 1.18 26.72 -17.15
CA ALA A 185 0.40 26.12 -18.24
C ALA A 185 0.67 26.82 -19.59
N GLY A 186 0.77 28.15 -19.59
CA GLY A 186 1.10 28.95 -20.76
C GLY A 186 2.50 28.64 -21.31
N ILE A 187 3.51 28.55 -20.44
CA ILE A 187 4.88 28.17 -20.81
C ILE A 187 4.90 26.78 -21.44
N ASN A 188 4.19 25.82 -20.83
CA ASN A 188 4.13 24.45 -21.33
C ASN A 188 3.43 24.36 -22.69
N TYR A 189 2.32 25.08 -22.87
CA TYR A 189 1.60 25.12 -24.14
C TYR A 189 2.44 25.79 -25.23
N LEU A 190 2.87 27.03 -25.02
CA LEU A 190 3.65 27.81 -25.99
C LEU A 190 5.04 27.23 -26.25
N GLY A 191 5.56 26.43 -25.32
CA GLY A 191 6.82 25.70 -25.48
C GLY A 191 6.74 24.51 -26.39
N HIS A 192 5.59 23.83 -26.46
CA HIS A 192 5.45 22.56 -27.18
C HIS A 192 4.44 22.60 -28.33
N GLN A 193 3.71 23.71 -28.52
CA GLN A 193 2.67 23.83 -29.55
C GLN A 193 3.18 23.55 -30.97
N HIS A 194 4.46 23.82 -31.23
CA HIS A 194 5.11 23.60 -32.53
C HIS A 194 5.46 22.13 -32.78
N ALA A 195 5.73 21.36 -31.72
CA ALA A 195 6.05 19.93 -31.81
C ALA A 195 4.77 19.08 -31.85
N SER A 196 3.84 19.34 -30.93
CA SER A 196 2.54 18.67 -30.88
C SER A 196 1.54 19.52 -30.12
N ARG A 197 0.47 19.95 -30.80
CA ARG A 197 -0.63 20.70 -30.15
C ARG A 197 -1.30 19.88 -29.05
N VAL A 198 -1.44 18.57 -29.26
CA VAL A 198 -2.05 17.66 -28.28
C VAL A 198 -1.14 17.50 -27.06
N GLY A 199 0.16 17.24 -27.27
CA GLY A 199 1.14 17.11 -26.18
C GLY A 199 1.27 18.40 -25.37
N ALA A 200 1.31 19.55 -26.05
CA ALA A 200 1.31 20.88 -25.42
C ALA A 200 0.06 21.11 -24.57
N GLY A 201 -1.12 20.73 -25.08
CA GLY A 201 -2.38 20.80 -24.34
C GLY A 201 -2.37 19.92 -23.09
N LEU A 202 -1.88 18.67 -23.19
CA LEU A 202 -1.78 17.76 -22.04
C LEU A 202 -0.84 18.30 -20.95
N LEU A 203 0.32 18.84 -21.32
CA LEU A 203 1.26 19.44 -20.36
C LEU A 203 0.64 20.67 -19.67
N ALA A 204 -0.08 21.51 -20.42
CA ALA A 204 -0.78 22.66 -19.85
C ALA A 204 -1.90 22.25 -18.89
N VAL A 205 -2.70 21.23 -19.25
CA VAL A 205 -3.73 20.66 -18.37
C VAL A 205 -3.10 20.07 -17.11
N LEU A 206 -1.96 19.38 -17.24
CA LEU A 206 -1.26 18.78 -16.11
C LEU A 206 -0.77 19.84 -15.11
N SER A 207 -0.25 20.98 -15.60
CA SER A 207 0.12 22.14 -14.76
C SER A 207 -1.06 22.67 -13.94
N LEU A 208 -2.27 22.71 -14.52
CA LEU A 208 -3.46 23.19 -13.81
C LEU A 208 -4.04 22.12 -12.87
N ALA A 209 -3.98 20.85 -13.26
CA ALA A 209 -4.55 19.73 -12.50
C ALA A 209 -3.99 19.64 -11.07
N GLY A 210 -2.69 19.88 -10.90
CA GLY A 210 -2.05 19.90 -9.57
C GLY A 210 -2.69 20.92 -8.62
N ILE A 211 -3.00 22.12 -9.12
CA ILE A 211 -3.63 23.19 -8.35
C ILE A 211 -5.12 22.93 -8.11
N VAL A 212 -5.83 22.36 -9.07
CA VAL A 212 -7.24 21.93 -8.90
C VAL A 212 -7.37 20.91 -7.75
N VAL A 213 -6.55 19.87 -7.78
CA VAL A 213 -6.53 18.83 -6.73
C VAL A 213 -6.20 19.45 -5.38
N TRP A 214 -5.20 20.34 -5.34
CA TRP A 214 -4.84 21.06 -4.13
C TRP A 214 -6.00 21.90 -3.57
N GLU A 215 -6.73 22.65 -4.41
CA GLU A 215 -7.88 23.47 -4.01
C GLU A 215 -9.03 22.65 -3.42
N ILE A 216 -9.37 21.52 -4.05
CA ILE A 216 -10.41 20.61 -3.55
C ILE A 216 -10.02 20.11 -2.15
N ARG A 217 -8.78 19.68 -2.00
CA ARG A 217 -8.27 19.06 -0.78
C ARG A 217 -8.07 20.06 0.36
N SER A 218 -7.48 21.22 0.07
CA SER A 218 -7.38 22.35 1.01
C SER A 218 -8.78 22.83 1.41
N GLY A 219 -9.69 22.88 0.43
CA GLY A 219 -11.14 22.93 0.52
C GLY A 219 -11.71 22.09 1.66
N ALA A 220 -11.58 20.78 1.52
CA ALA A 220 -12.07 19.79 2.46
C ALA A 220 -11.48 19.96 3.86
N ARG A 221 -10.15 20.10 3.97
CA ARG A 221 -9.45 20.26 5.26
C ARG A 221 -9.93 21.48 6.04
N HIS A 222 -10.07 22.63 5.36
CA HIS A 222 -10.59 23.84 5.98
C HIS A 222 -12.04 23.66 6.49
N ARG A 223 -12.91 22.98 5.72
CA ARG A 223 -14.28 22.72 6.18
C ARG A 223 -14.30 21.81 7.41
N VAL A 224 -13.43 20.80 7.47
CA VAL A 224 -13.27 19.95 8.66
C VAL A 224 -12.82 20.77 9.86
N GLU A 225 -11.83 21.65 9.69
CA GLU A 225 -11.33 22.50 10.76
C GLU A 225 -12.39 23.49 11.26
N LEU A 226 -13.12 24.14 10.35
CA LEU A 226 -14.24 25.00 10.69
C LEU A 226 -15.35 24.26 11.45
N ARG A 227 -15.61 22.98 11.14
CA ARG A 227 -16.54 22.14 11.92
C ARG A 227 -15.99 21.81 13.30
N ARG A 228 -14.69 21.49 13.41
CA ARG A 228 -14.03 21.28 14.72
C ARG A 228 -14.15 22.50 15.62
N ARG A 229 -14.05 23.70 15.04
CA ARG A 229 -14.26 24.99 15.73
C ARG A 229 -15.73 25.37 15.91
N ARG A 230 -16.67 24.51 15.52
CA ARG A 230 -18.13 24.76 15.55
C ARG A 230 -18.57 25.99 14.77
N LEU A 231 -17.79 26.44 13.79
CA LEU A 231 -18.13 27.59 12.93
C LEU A 231 -18.98 27.18 11.72
N LEU A 232 -18.88 25.92 11.30
CA LEU A 232 -19.75 25.30 10.29
C LEU A 232 -20.67 24.27 10.98
N PRO A 233 -21.93 24.12 10.52
CA PRO A 233 -22.78 23.03 10.96
C PRO A 233 -22.23 21.67 10.47
N ASP A 234 -22.76 20.60 11.03
CA ASP A 234 -22.44 19.23 10.65
C ASP A 234 -22.65 18.96 9.15
N PRO A 235 -22.07 17.89 8.58
CA PRO A 235 -22.28 17.52 7.17
C PRO A 235 -23.77 17.36 6.82
N PRO A 236 -24.18 17.67 5.56
CA PRO A 236 -25.55 17.49 5.07
C PRO A 236 -26.09 16.09 5.36
N ALA A 237 -27.39 15.98 5.60
CA ALA A 237 -28.04 14.69 5.77
C ALA A 237 -27.85 13.90 4.46
N ALA A 238 -27.19 12.75 4.54
CA ALA A 238 -26.96 11.91 3.38
C ALA A 238 -28.20 11.07 3.09
N PHE A 239 -28.89 11.36 1.99
CA PHE A 239 -29.99 10.54 1.51
C PHE A 239 -29.49 9.64 0.37
N GLY A 240 -29.63 8.32 0.55
CA GLY A 240 -29.27 7.36 -0.50
C GLY A 240 -30.12 7.53 -1.76
N TRP A 241 -29.54 7.28 -2.92
CA TRP A 241 -30.20 7.43 -4.23
C TRP A 241 -31.52 6.66 -4.32
N ARG A 242 -31.60 5.46 -3.74
CA ARG A 242 -32.82 4.64 -3.70
C ARG A 242 -33.99 5.36 -3.03
N ARG A 243 -33.71 6.18 -2.01
CA ARG A 243 -34.72 6.94 -1.28
C ARG A 243 -35.19 8.14 -2.10
N TRP A 244 -34.28 8.81 -2.80
CA TRP A 244 -34.62 9.86 -3.77
C TRP A 244 -35.61 9.36 -4.83
N LEU A 245 -35.42 8.13 -5.33
CA LEU A 245 -36.33 7.55 -6.32
C LEU A 245 -37.68 7.13 -5.74
N ARG A 246 -37.68 6.43 -4.60
CA ARG A 246 -38.90 5.81 -4.07
C ARG A 246 -39.74 6.75 -3.20
N TYR A 247 -39.13 7.77 -2.62
CA TYR A 247 -39.74 8.68 -1.65
C TYR A 247 -39.36 10.13 -1.95
N LEU A 248 -39.50 10.55 -3.22
CA LEU A 248 -39.08 11.87 -3.68
C LEU A 248 -39.69 13.03 -2.87
N PRO A 249 -41.02 13.09 -2.63
CA PRO A 249 -41.61 14.27 -1.98
C PRO A 249 -41.16 14.43 -0.53
N SER A 250 -41.11 13.32 0.22
CA SER A 250 -40.68 13.35 1.62
C SER A 250 -39.18 13.57 1.77
N THR A 251 -38.37 13.03 0.85
CA THR A 251 -36.92 13.29 0.81
C THR A 251 -36.63 14.74 0.47
N ALA A 252 -37.34 15.32 -0.50
CA ALA A 252 -37.21 16.73 -0.85
C ALA A 252 -37.64 17.65 0.30
N ALA A 253 -38.74 17.34 0.99
CA ALA A 253 -39.19 18.09 2.16
C ALA A 253 -38.13 18.07 3.28
N ALA A 254 -37.63 16.89 3.64
CA ALA A 254 -36.59 16.73 4.66
C ALA A 254 -35.29 17.46 4.27
N TRP A 255 -34.85 17.32 3.01
CA TRP A 255 -33.70 18.04 2.49
C TRP A 255 -33.90 19.56 2.51
N SER A 256 -35.11 20.05 2.22
CA SER A 256 -35.40 21.49 2.24
C SER A 256 -35.32 22.10 3.64
N VAL A 257 -35.78 21.37 4.66
CA VAL A 257 -35.65 21.77 6.08
C VAL A 257 -34.18 21.78 6.47
N ASP A 258 -33.48 20.70 6.14
CA ASP A 258 -32.06 20.54 6.40
C ASP A 258 -31.21 21.67 5.81
N VAL A 259 -31.48 22.08 4.58
CA VAL A 259 -30.79 23.20 3.92
C VAL A 259 -31.12 24.55 4.57
N ARG A 260 -32.37 24.77 4.99
CA ARG A 260 -32.81 26.03 5.62
C ARG A 260 -32.19 26.24 7.00
N ASP A 261 -32.07 25.18 7.79
CA ASP A 261 -31.60 25.25 9.16
C ASP A 261 -30.06 25.21 9.26
N ARG A 262 -29.37 24.81 8.20
CA ARG A 262 -27.90 24.80 8.10
C ARG A 262 -27.31 26.17 7.86
N VAL A 263 -27.34 26.99 8.90
CA VAL A 263 -26.67 28.29 8.93
C VAL A 263 -25.51 28.25 9.93
N SER A 264 -24.42 28.97 9.65
CA SER A 264 -23.33 29.11 10.62
C SER A 264 -23.85 29.73 11.92
N PRO A 265 -23.25 29.50 13.10
CA PRO A 265 -23.77 30.03 14.36
C PRO A 265 -23.94 31.55 14.35
N ARG A 266 -23.01 32.25 13.68
CA ARG A 266 -23.09 33.70 13.47
C ARG A 266 -24.28 34.07 12.58
N ALA A 267 -24.51 33.36 11.48
CA ALA A 267 -25.68 33.59 10.63
C ALA A 267 -26.99 33.25 11.36
N ALA A 268 -27.02 32.17 12.14
CA ALA A 268 -28.15 31.80 12.99
C ALA A 268 -28.46 32.87 14.03
N TYR A 269 -27.43 33.48 14.64
CA TYR A 269 -27.59 34.62 15.55
C TYR A 269 -28.18 35.84 14.82
N LEU A 270 -27.64 36.20 13.66
CA LEU A 270 -28.15 37.33 12.87
C LEU A 270 -29.59 37.11 12.40
N LEU A 271 -29.94 35.89 11.97
CA LEU A 271 -31.30 35.53 11.58
C LEU A 271 -32.27 35.62 12.77
N ARG A 272 -31.88 35.12 13.94
CA ARG A 272 -32.68 35.25 15.18
C ARG A 272 -32.88 36.72 15.57
N ARG A 273 -31.84 37.54 15.49
CA ARG A 273 -31.93 38.98 15.74
C ARG A 273 -32.88 39.66 14.75
N ALA A 274 -32.74 39.39 13.46
CA ALA A 274 -33.62 39.93 12.44
C ALA A 274 -35.09 39.49 12.62
N ALA A 275 -35.31 38.23 13.03
CA ALA A 275 -36.65 37.71 13.33
C ALA A 275 -37.27 38.41 14.56
N ALA A 276 -36.49 38.59 15.63
CA ALA A 276 -36.91 39.32 16.82
C ALA A 276 -37.30 40.77 16.51
N GLU A 277 -36.50 41.47 15.70
CA GLU A 277 -36.80 42.83 15.26
C GLU A 277 -38.10 42.90 14.43
N ARG A 278 -38.31 41.96 13.50
CA ARG A 278 -39.57 41.87 12.73
C ARG A 278 -40.76 41.60 13.64
N GLN A 279 -40.62 40.72 14.62
CA GLN A 279 -41.68 40.41 15.57
C GLN A 279 -42.01 41.60 16.47
N ALA A 280 -41.00 42.31 16.97
CA ALA A 280 -41.17 43.56 17.71
C ALA A 280 -41.95 44.60 16.88
N ARG A 281 -41.57 44.81 15.61
CA ARG A 281 -42.31 45.71 14.70
C ARG A 281 -43.76 45.28 14.49
N ARG A 282 -44.04 43.98 14.32
CA ARG A 282 -45.40 43.45 14.19
C ARG A 282 -46.23 43.65 15.46
N THR A 283 -45.65 43.39 16.63
CA THR A 283 -46.35 43.60 17.92
C THR A 283 -46.61 45.07 18.19
N ALA A 284 -45.67 45.97 17.87
CA ALA A 284 -45.87 47.41 17.96
C ALA A 284 -46.97 47.90 17.01
N ALA A 285 -46.98 47.42 15.76
CA ALA A 285 -48.04 47.72 14.80
C ALA A 285 -49.42 47.25 15.29
N ARG A 286 -49.52 46.01 15.81
CA ARG A 286 -50.75 45.49 16.42
C ARG A 286 -51.20 46.32 17.62
N ARG A 287 -50.29 46.67 18.54
CA ARG A 287 -50.59 47.54 19.69
C ARG A 287 -51.10 48.91 19.24
N ASN A 288 -50.49 49.51 18.22
CA ASN A 288 -50.93 50.78 17.65
C ASN A 288 -52.29 50.67 16.97
N GLN A 289 -52.58 49.56 16.29
CA GLN A 289 -53.88 49.28 15.70
C GLN A 289 -54.96 49.16 16.78
N VAL A 290 -54.72 48.37 17.84
CA VAL A 290 -55.63 48.24 18.98
C VAL A 290 -55.87 49.59 19.65
N ARG A 291 -54.82 50.39 19.91
CA ARG A 291 -54.95 51.75 20.45
C ARG A 291 -55.77 52.67 19.55
N ARG A 292 -55.60 52.58 18.23
CA ARG A 292 -56.39 53.36 17.26
C ARG A 292 -57.86 52.96 17.27
N LEU A 293 -58.14 51.66 17.32
CA LEU A 293 -59.51 51.14 17.42
C LEU A 293 -60.16 51.56 18.74
N ALA A 294 -59.48 51.38 19.87
CA ALA A 294 -59.97 51.81 21.19
C ALA A 294 -60.26 53.32 21.25
N ARG A 295 -59.39 54.16 20.67
CA ARG A 295 -59.66 55.60 20.58
C ARG A 295 -60.88 55.93 19.71
N ARG A 296 -61.10 55.17 18.63
CA ARG A 296 -62.27 55.34 17.76
C ARG A 296 -63.56 54.92 18.48
N THR A 297 -63.56 53.80 19.19
CA THR A 297 -64.73 53.32 19.94
C THR A 297 -65.10 54.28 21.06
N VAL A 298 -64.12 54.76 21.85
CA VAL A 298 -64.35 55.77 22.89
C VAL A 298 -64.91 57.07 22.30
N ARG A 299 -64.36 57.57 21.19
CA ARG A 299 -64.89 58.77 20.51
C ARG A 299 -66.31 58.58 19.97
N ALA A 300 -66.63 57.39 19.44
CA ALA A 300 -67.96 57.08 18.93
C ALA A 300 -68.99 57.01 20.07
N ALA A 301 -68.62 56.40 21.20
CA ALA A 301 -69.45 56.33 22.40
C ALA A 301 -69.69 57.71 23.04
N ALA A 302 -68.64 58.54 23.12
CA ALA A 302 -68.75 59.92 23.58
C ALA A 302 -69.72 60.77 22.74
N ARG A 303 -69.78 60.54 21.41
CA ARG A 303 -70.74 61.21 20.52
C ARG A 303 -72.18 60.72 20.68
N ARG A 304 -72.40 59.51 21.21
CA ARG A 304 -73.74 58.92 21.43
C ARG A 304 -74.28 59.13 22.85
N GLY A 305 -73.49 59.71 23.77
CA GLY A 305 -73.89 59.88 25.17
C GLY A 305 -73.72 58.63 26.05
N ASP A 306 -73.12 57.56 25.52
CA ASP A 306 -73.04 56.22 26.14
C ASP A 306 -71.68 55.97 26.84
N THR A 307 -71.09 56.99 27.45
CA THR A 307 -69.73 56.92 28.02
C THR A 307 -69.63 55.98 29.22
N GLY A 308 -70.71 55.82 30.00
CA GLY A 308 -70.75 54.95 31.18
C GLY A 308 -70.65 53.46 30.87
N ALA A 309 -71.36 52.98 29.84
CA ALA A 309 -71.35 51.57 29.45
C ALA A 309 -70.00 51.11 28.86
N VAL A 310 -69.31 52.01 28.15
CA VAL A 310 -68.00 51.71 27.56
C VAL A 310 -66.90 51.67 28.62
N LEU A 311 -66.93 52.55 29.63
CA LEU A 311 -65.98 52.50 30.75
C LEU A 311 -66.13 51.23 31.60
N ALA A 312 -67.36 50.76 31.82
CA ALA A 312 -67.64 49.52 32.57
C ALA A 312 -67.15 48.25 31.85
N SER A 313 -67.01 48.27 30.52
CA SER A 313 -66.50 47.15 29.71
C SER A 313 -64.97 47.08 29.62
N LEU A 314 -64.26 48.10 30.13
CA LEU A 314 -62.80 48.24 30.03
C LEU A 314 -62.06 47.99 31.36
N THR A 315 -62.79 47.89 32.48
CA THR A 315 -62.32 47.42 33.79
C THR A 315 -62.45 45.92 33.90
#